data_AF-A0A1M6A0U3-F1
#
_entry.id   AF-A0A1M6A0U3-F1
#
_cell.length_a   1.000
_cell.length_b   1.000
_cell.length_c   1.000
_cell.angle_alpha   90.00
_cell.angle_beta   90.00
_cell.angle_gamma   90.00
#
_symmetry.space_group_name_H-M   'P 1'
#
loop_
_entity.id
_entity.type
_entity.pdbx_description
1 polymer ?
#
loop_
_entity_poly.entity_id
_entity_poly.type
_entity_poly.pdbx_seq_one_letter_code
_entity_poly.pdbx_strand_id
1 'polypeptide(L)'
;MKENKDIMLENHLDNHFINRTNWLRAAVLGANDAIISLSSLAIGVAAASTTREPILLATTAGLVAGVISMAAGEYVSVSSQTDIEKADIERERQELQEMPAEELEMLTQIYQKRGLKREIAMTVARELTEKRCLGSAHP
;
A
#
# COMPACT_ATOMS: atom_id res chain seq x y z
N MET A 1 -24.64 17.61 14.33
CA MET A 1 -24.72 17.10 12.93
C MET A 1 -23.78 17.81 11.93
N LYS A 2 -22.95 18.79 12.34
CA LYS A 2 -21.87 19.37 11.51
C LYS A 2 -20.54 18.61 11.66
N GLU A 3 -20.21 18.23 12.88
CA GLU A 3 -18.95 17.58 13.29
C GLU A 3 -18.67 16.24 12.58
N ASN A 4 -19.71 15.45 12.27
CA ASN A 4 -19.55 14.17 11.56
C ASN A 4 -19.29 14.35 10.04
N LYS A 5 -19.55 15.56 9.50
CA LYS A 5 -19.34 15.88 8.09
C LYS A 5 -17.91 16.37 7.82
N ASP A 6 -17.31 17.03 8.81
CA ASP A 6 -15.93 17.51 8.75
C ASP A 6 -14.93 16.35 8.86
N ILE A 7 -15.16 15.37 9.76
CA ILE A 7 -14.34 14.14 9.90
C ILE A 7 -14.37 13.28 8.61
N MET A 8 -15.50 13.25 7.91
CA MET A 8 -15.65 12.56 6.63
C MET A 8 -14.96 13.29 5.46
N LEU A 9 -14.87 14.62 5.52
CA LEU A 9 -14.17 15.41 4.50
C LEU A 9 -12.66 15.31 4.66
N GLU A 10 -12.17 15.32 5.90
CA GLU A 10 -10.75 15.22 6.26
C GLU A 10 -10.17 13.85 5.86
N ASN A 11 -10.88 12.75 6.16
CA ASN A 11 -10.50 11.39 5.73
C ASN A 11 -10.53 11.18 4.20
N HIS A 12 -11.36 11.93 3.46
CA HIS A 12 -11.45 11.81 2.01
C HIS A 12 -10.32 12.58 1.29
N LEU A 13 -9.84 13.67 1.89
CA LEU A 13 -8.69 14.42 1.39
C LEU A 13 -7.36 13.72 1.67
N ASP A 14 -7.21 13.08 2.84
CA ASP A 14 -5.98 12.38 3.22
C ASP A 14 -5.69 11.12 2.37
N ASN A 15 -6.72 10.31 2.09
CA ASN A 15 -6.60 9.16 1.18
C ASN A 15 -6.19 9.57 -0.25
N HIS A 16 -6.64 10.75 -0.70
CA HIS A 16 -6.27 11.28 -2.01
C HIS A 16 -4.83 11.82 -2.06
N PHE A 17 -4.28 12.31 -0.95
CA PHE A 17 -2.89 12.75 -0.89
C PHE A 17 -1.92 11.57 -0.86
N ILE A 18 -2.18 10.56 -0.03
CA ILE A 18 -1.27 9.40 0.16
C ILE A 18 -1.13 8.57 -1.12
N ASN A 19 -2.25 8.25 -1.79
CA ASN A 19 -2.20 7.54 -3.07
C ASN A 19 -1.54 8.37 -4.17
N ARG A 20 -1.68 9.71 -4.13
CA ARG A 20 -0.96 10.59 -5.06
C ARG A 20 0.55 10.57 -4.87
N THR A 21 1.01 10.43 -3.64
CA THR A 21 2.44 10.36 -3.33
C THR A 21 3.05 9.03 -3.81
N ASN A 22 2.35 7.91 -3.67
CA ASN A 22 2.87 6.61 -4.09
C ASN A 22 3.01 6.46 -5.61
N TRP A 23 1.99 6.83 -6.40
CA TRP A 23 2.12 6.76 -7.86
C TRP A 23 3.19 7.74 -8.38
N LEU A 24 3.28 8.93 -7.77
CA LEU A 24 4.27 9.93 -8.17
C LEU A 24 5.68 9.43 -7.89
N ARG A 25 5.90 8.81 -6.72
CA ARG A 25 7.17 8.17 -6.37
C ARG A 25 7.53 7.08 -7.38
N ALA A 26 6.58 6.18 -7.68
CA ALA A 26 6.78 5.13 -8.67
C ALA A 26 7.13 5.73 -10.05
N ALA A 27 6.38 6.73 -10.51
CA ALA A 27 6.60 7.40 -11.79
C ALA A 27 7.97 8.09 -11.88
N VAL A 28 8.39 8.81 -10.83
CA VAL A 28 9.69 9.50 -10.78
C VAL A 28 10.85 8.50 -10.78
N LEU A 29 10.78 7.46 -9.94
CA LEU A 29 11.80 6.40 -9.92
C LEU A 29 11.87 5.67 -11.26
N GLY A 30 10.71 5.35 -11.85
CA GLY A 30 10.64 4.74 -13.17
C GLY A 30 11.23 5.58 -14.28
N ALA A 31 10.95 6.88 -14.29
CA ALA A 31 11.53 7.80 -15.27
C ALA A 31 13.06 7.89 -15.12
N ASN A 32 13.56 7.96 -13.88
CA ASN A 32 14.99 7.98 -13.61
C ASN A 32 15.67 6.68 -14.09
N ASP A 33 15.10 5.53 -13.76
CA ASP A 33 15.62 4.22 -14.15
C ASP A 33 15.59 4.06 -15.68
N ALA A 34 14.52 4.52 -16.33
CA ALA A 34 14.40 4.50 -17.79
C ALA A 34 15.48 5.35 -18.47
N ILE A 35 15.71 6.59 -18.00
CA ILE A 35 16.74 7.47 -18.59
C ILE A 35 18.12 6.82 -18.47
N ILE A 36 18.49 6.34 -17.28
CA ILE A 36 19.82 5.76 -17.04
C ILE A 36 19.98 4.48 -17.86
N SER A 37 19.05 3.53 -17.73
CA SER A 37 19.15 2.22 -18.39
C SER A 37 19.13 2.33 -19.91
N LEU A 38 18.25 3.16 -20.49
CA LEU A 38 18.15 3.32 -21.93
C LEU A 38 19.35 4.07 -22.51
N SER A 39 19.90 5.05 -21.78
CA SER A 39 21.12 5.74 -22.19
C SER A 39 22.32 4.80 -22.16
N SER A 40 22.49 4.00 -21.10
CA SER A 40 23.55 2.99 -21.02
C SER A 40 23.41 1.94 -22.11
N LEU A 41 22.19 1.47 -22.40
CA LEU A 41 21.93 0.54 -23.49
C LEU A 41 22.27 1.15 -24.85
N ALA A 42 21.84 2.38 -25.11
CA ALA A 42 22.12 3.09 -26.35
C ALA A 42 23.63 3.26 -26.57
N ILE A 43 24.36 3.70 -25.54
CA ILE A 43 25.82 3.86 -25.58
C ILE A 43 26.51 2.50 -25.81
N GLY A 44 26.09 1.45 -25.11
CA GLY A 44 26.67 0.12 -25.26
C GLY A 44 26.49 -0.45 -26.67
N VAL A 45 25.28 -0.34 -27.23
CA VAL A 45 25.00 -0.78 -28.61
C VAL A 45 25.72 0.10 -29.63
N ALA A 46 25.79 1.42 -29.40
CA ALA A 46 26.51 2.34 -30.27
C ALA A 46 28.02 2.05 -30.29
N ALA A 47 28.62 1.66 -29.16
CA ALA A 47 30.03 1.29 -29.09
C ALA A 47 30.34 0.00 -29.87
N ALA A 48 29.35 -0.88 -30.03
CA ALA A 48 29.48 -2.16 -30.72
C ALA A 48 28.93 -2.16 -32.16
N SER A 49 28.41 -1.03 -32.66
CA SER A 49 27.75 -0.95 -33.96
C SER A 49 28.33 0.16 -34.83
N THR A 50 28.35 -0.08 -36.15
CA THR A 50 28.76 0.89 -37.16
C THR A 50 27.59 1.63 -37.81
N THR A 51 26.35 1.18 -37.57
CA THR A 51 25.12 1.74 -38.14
C THR A 51 24.12 2.12 -37.04
N ARG A 52 23.12 2.95 -37.38
CA ARG A 52 22.14 3.46 -36.40
C ARG A 52 20.99 2.49 -36.11
N GLU A 53 20.70 1.57 -37.02
CA GLU A 53 19.55 0.67 -36.92
C GLU A 53 19.57 -0.19 -35.65
N PRO A 54 20.71 -0.81 -35.24
CA PRO A 54 20.75 -1.61 -34.02
C PRO A 54 20.49 -0.77 -32.76
N ILE A 55 20.95 0.49 -32.75
CA ILE A 55 20.73 1.42 -31.62
C ILE A 55 19.24 1.70 -31.48
N LEU A 56 18.56 2.07 -32.57
CA LEU A 56 17.13 2.38 -32.57
C LEU A 56 16.29 1.15 -32.20
N LEU A 57 16.62 -0.02 -32.75
CA LEU A 57 15.91 -1.25 -32.44
C LEU A 57 16.06 -1.62 -30.96
N ALA A 58 17.29 -1.63 -30.43
CA ALA A 58 17.54 -2.01 -29.05
C ALA A 58 16.92 -1.02 -28.04
N THR A 59 17.01 0.28 -28.30
CA THR A 59 16.45 1.30 -27.40
C THR A 59 14.92 1.33 -27.43
N THR A 60 14.28 1.17 -28.58
CA THR A 60 12.81 1.10 -28.64
C THR A 60 12.28 -0.19 -28.00
N ALA A 61 12.90 -1.33 -28.29
CA ALA A 61 12.55 -2.60 -27.65
C ALA A 61 12.75 -2.54 -26.13
N GLY A 62 13.89 -2.00 -25.69
CA GLY A 62 14.21 -1.83 -24.26
C GLY A 62 13.23 -0.91 -23.55
N LEU A 63 12.79 0.19 -24.19
CA LEU A 63 11.79 1.10 -23.64
C LEU A 63 10.44 0.39 -23.45
N VAL A 64 9.96 -0.31 -24.47
CA VAL A 64 8.68 -1.03 -24.41
C VAL A 64 8.74 -2.13 -23.35
N ALA A 65 9.81 -2.92 -23.34
CA ALA A 65 10.00 -3.98 -22.35
C ALA A 65 10.07 -3.40 -20.91
N GLY A 66 10.79 -2.29 -20.72
CA GLY A 66 10.91 -1.61 -19.43
C GLY A 66 9.57 -1.10 -18.91
N VAL A 67 8.79 -0.41 -19.76
CA VAL A 67 7.46 0.10 -19.38
C VAL A 67 6.52 -1.04 -19.00
N ILE A 68 6.47 -2.11 -19.81
CA ILE A 68 5.61 -3.27 -19.52
C ILE A 68 6.04 -3.95 -18.21
N SER A 69 7.34 -4.18 -18.01
CA SER A 69 7.85 -4.82 -16.81
C SER A 69 7.54 -4.02 -15.55
N MET A 70 7.70 -2.69 -15.61
CA MET A 70 7.46 -1.83 -14.47
C MET A 70 5.97 -1.71 -14.16
N ALA A 71 5.12 -1.58 -15.18
CA ALA A 71 3.67 -1.56 -15.01
C ALA A 71 3.16 -2.89 -14.43
N ALA A 72 3.66 -4.02 -14.93
CA ALA A 72 3.31 -5.33 -14.40
C ALA A 72 3.79 -5.50 -12.95
N GLY A 73 5.01 -5.06 -12.63
CA GLY A 73 5.55 -5.11 -11.27
C GLY A 73 4.72 -4.29 -10.27
N GLU A 74 4.33 -3.07 -10.63
CA GLU A 74 3.47 -2.24 -9.79
C GLU A 74 2.08 -2.85 -9.61
N TYR A 75 1.46 -3.35 -10.68
CA TYR A 75 0.16 -4.02 -10.62
C TYR A 75 0.18 -5.22 -9.67
N VAL A 76 1.17 -6.10 -9.83
CA VAL A 76 1.33 -7.28 -8.96
C VAL A 76 1.60 -6.86 -7.52
N SER A 77 2.42 -5.83 -7.29
CA SER A 77 2.70 -5.33 -5.95
C SER A 77 1.44 -4.85 -5.22
N VAL A 78 0.60 -4.05 -5.91
CA VAL A 78 -0.64 -3.52 -5.35
C VAL A 78 -1.67 -4.64 -5.15
N SER A 79 -1.80 -5.58 -6.10
CA SER A 79 -2.71 -6.70 -5.94
C SER A 79 -2.31 -7.60 -4.77
N SER A 80 -1.01 -7.90 -4.61
CA SER A 80 -0.52 -8.71 -3.49
C SER A 80 -0.72 -8.03 -2.15
N GLN A 81 -0.52 -6.72 -2.04
CA GLN A 81 -0.83 -5.98 -0.81
C GLN A 81 -2.32 -6.08 -0.47
N THR A 82 -3.18 -5.88 -1.46
CA THR A 82 -4.64 -5.98 -1.29
C THR A 82 -5.06 -7.39 -0.85
N ASP A 83 -4.45 -8.43 -1.40
CA ASP A 83 -4.77 -9.81 -1.06
C ASP A 83 -4.28 -10.18 0.36
N ILE A 84 -3.11 -9.68 0.77
CA ILE A 84 -2.60 -9.83 2.14
C ILE A 84 -3.53 -9.14 3.14
N GLU A 85 -3.94 -7.90 2.87
CA GLU A 85 -4.87 -7.16 3.75
C GLU A 85 -6.20 -7.89 3.91
N LYS A 86 -6.75 -8.44 2.82
CA LYS A 86 -7.99 -9.24 2.89
C LYS A 86 -7.81 -10.52 3.70
N ALA A 87 -6.69 -11.21 3.53
CA ALA A 87 -6.38 -12.42 4.29
C ALA A 87 -6.23 -12.10 5.78
N ASP A 88 -5.56 -11.00 6.12
CA ASP A 88 -5.39 -10.54 7.50
C ASP A 88 -6.74 -10.16 8.14
N ILE A 89 -7.61 -9.46 7.41
CA ILE A 89 -8.97 -9.13 7.88
C ILE A 89 -9.78 -10.38 8.18
N GLU A 90 -9.78 -11.38 7.30
CA GLU A 90 -10.52 -12.61 7.53
C GLU A 90 -9.95 -13.40 8.72
N ARG A 91 -8.62 -13.36 8.91
CA ARG A 91 -7.98 -13.97 10.07
C ARG A 91 -8.35 -13.26 11.38
N GLU A 92 -8.28 -11.93 11.44
CA GLU A 92 -8.70 -11.13 12.61
C GLU A 92 -10.18 -11.38 12.93
N ARG A 93 -11.03 -11.54 11.89
CA ARG A 93 -12.46 -11.87 12.06
C ARG A 93 -12.67 -13.24 12.70
N GLN A 94 -11.86 -14.24 12.35
CA GLN A 94 -11.91 -15.57 12.96
C GLN A 94 -11.39 -15.54 14.40
N GLU A 95 -10.27 -14.87 14.65
CA GLU A 95 -9.69 -14.70 16.00
C GLU A 95 -10.68 -14.01 16.96
N LEU A 96 -11.40 -12.97 16.48
CA LEU A 96 -12.46 -12.30 17.24
C LEU A 96 -13.65 -13.22 17.60
N GLN A 97 -13.95 -14.22 16.79
CA GLN A 97 -15.06 -15.17 17.03
C GLN A 97 -14.63 -16.34 17.92
N GLU A 98 -13.44 -16.88 17.68
CA GLU A 98 -12.95 -18.08 18.36
C GLU A 98 -12.34 -17.77 19.73
N MET A 99 -11.68 -16.61 19.88
CA MET A 99 -10.92 -16.25 21.09
C MET A 99 -11.22 -14.82 21.60
N PRO A 100 -12.50 -14.45 21.82
CA PRO A 100 -12.88 -13.07 22.14
C PRO A 100 -12.26 -12.54 23.44
N ALA A 101 -12.04 -13.41 24.43
CA ALA A 101 -11.44 -13.02 25.71
C ALA A 101 -9.93 -12.72 25.58
N GLU A 102 -9.21 -13.49 24.77
CA GLU A 102 -7.78 -13.29 24.51
C GLU A 102 -7.54 -12.02 23.69
N GLU A 103 -8.39 -11.75 22.71
CA GLU A 103 -8.31 -10.55 21.88
C GLU A 103 -8.59 -9.27 22.68
N LEU A 104 -9.59 -9.30 23.59
CA LEU A 104 -9.85 -8.20 24.51
C LEU A 104 -8.64 -7.93 25.44
N GLU A 105 -7.99 -8.98 25.91
CA GLU A 105 -6.79 -8.87 26.73
C GLU A 105 -5.62 -8.28 25.92
N MET A 106 -5.43 -8.73 24.68
CA MET A 106 -4.40 -8.21 23.78
C MET A 106 -4.61 -6.71 23.49
N LEU A 107 -5.82 -6.30 23.10
CA LEU A 107 -6.18 -4.90 22.90
C LEU A 107 -5.93 -4.07 24.15
N THR A 108 -6.26 -4.61 25.32
CA THR A 108 -5.98 -3.91 26.57
C THR A 108 -4.49 -3.69 26.77
N GLN A 109 -3.66 -4.71 26.54
CA GLN A 109 -2.21 -4.57 26.64
C GLN A 109 -1.64 -3.57 25.62
N ILE A 110 -2.19 -3.49 24.42
CA ILE A 110 -1.82 -2.48 23.41
C ILE A 110 -2.05 -1.06 23.97
N TYR A 111 -3.23 -0.82 24.54
CA TYR A 111 -3.55 0.47 25.13
C TYR A 111 -2.71 0.79 26.37
N GLN A 112 -2.35 -0.22 27.17
CA GLN A 112 -1.41 -0.04 28.27
C GLN A 112 -0.02 0.35 27.79
N LYS A 113 0.49 -0.29 26.73
CA LYS A 113 1.79 0.09 26.11
C LYS A 113 1.76 1.50 25.53
N ARG A 114 0.60 1.98 25.10
CA ARG A 114 0.37 3.37 24.67
C ARG A 114 0.26 4.37 25.84
N GLY A 115 0.32 3.89 27.09
CA GLY A 115 0.40 4.73 28.29
C GLY A 115 -0.88 4.76 29.14
N LEU A 116 -1.92 4.00 28.80
CA LEU A 116 -3.15 3.94 29.60
C LEU A 116 -2.97 3.02 30.82
N LYS A 117 -3.59 3.40 31.95
CA LYS A 117 -3.71 2.49 33.10
C LYS A 117 -4.59 1.29 32.72
N ARG A 118 -4.32 0.11 33.28
CA ARG A 118 -5.01 -1.16 32.98
C ARG A 118 -6.53 -1.03 32.95
N GLU A 119 -7.10 -0.36 33.95
CA GLU A 119 -8.54 -0.15 34.12
C GLU A 119 -9.12 0.62 32.92
N ILE A 120 -8.52 1.77 32.59
CA ILE A 120 -8.95 2.62 31.47
C ILE A 120 -8.72 1.89 30.14
N ALA A 121 -7.59 1.21 29.98
CA ALA A 121 -7.26 0.43 28.80
C ALA A 121 -8.27 -0.70 28.56
N MET A 122 -8.73 -1.38 29.62
CA MET A 122 -9.76 -2.44 29.53
C MET A 122 -11.11 -1.85 29.13
N THR A 123 -11.50 -0.73 29.72
CA THR A 123 -12.73 -0.04 29.33
C THR A 123 -12.67 0.37 27.86
N VAL A 124 -11.60 1.03 27.42
CA VAL A 124 -11.42 1.44 26.02
C VAL A 124 -11.45 0.23 25.08
N ALA A 125 -10.73 -0.84 25.41
CA ALA A 125 -10.73 -2.07 24.61
C ALA A 125 -12.15 -2.64 24.46
N ARG A 126 -12.90 -2.78 25.56
CA ARG A 126 -14.28 -3.31 25.53
C ARG A 126 -15.21 -2.46 24.67
N GLU A 127 -15.25 -1.16 24.91
CA GLU A 127 -16.13 -0.23 24.18
C GLU A 127 -15.82 -0.22 22.67
N LEU A 128 -14.54 -0.33 22.29
CA LEU A 128 -14.13 -0.38 20.88
C LEU A 128 -14.40 -1.74 20.24
N THR A 129 -14.25 -2.85 20.97
CA THR A 129 -14.61 -4.19 20.49
C THR A 129 -16.11 -4.31 20.27
N GLU A 130 -16.94 -3.81 21.19
CA GLU A 130 -18.40 -3.76 21.03
C GLU A 130 -18.83 -2.92 19.82
N LYS A 131 -18.17 -1.78 19.60
CA LYS A 131 -18.42 -0.93 18.42
C LYS A 131 -17.97 -1.59 17.11
N ARG A 132 -16.85 -2.32 17.09
CA ARG A 132 -16.38 -3.10 15.93
C ARG A 132 -17.35 -4.23 15.58
N CYS A 133 -17.90 -4.94 16.58
CA CYS A 133 -18.92 -5.97 16.37
C CYS A 133 -20.23 -5.44 15.78
N LEU A 134 -20.58 -4.16 16.01
CA LEU A 134 -21.75 -3.51 15.40
C LEU A 134 -21.45 -2.86 14.03
N GLY A 135 -20.17 -2.64 13.71
CA GLY A 135 -19.70 -1.93 12.52
C GLY A 135 -19.19 -2.81 11.38
N SER A 136 -19.05 -4.12 11.58
CA SER A 136 -18.55 -5.07 10.56
C SER A 136 -19.56 -5.43 9.46
N ALA A 137 -20.65 -4.67 9.33
CA ALA A 137 -21.61 -4.74 8.22
C ALA A 137 -21.42 -3.57 7.25
N HIS A 138 -20.18 -3.31 6.84
CA HIS A 138 -19.92 -2.43 5.70
C HIS A 138 -19.16 -3.18 4.59
N PRO A 139 -19.72 -3.19 3.36
CA PRO A 139 -19.17 -3.88 2.20
C PRO A 139 -17.89 -3.22 1.65
#